data_AF-A0AAV9PN82-F1
#
_entry.id   AF-A0AAV9PN82-F1
#
_cell.length_a   1.000
_cell.length_b   1.000
_cell.length_c   1.000
_cell.angle_alpha   90.00
_cell.angle_beta   90.00
_cell.angle_gamma   90.00
#
_symmetry.space_group_name_H-M   'P 1'
#
loop_
_entity.id
_entity.type
_entity.pdbx_description
1 polymer ?
#
loop_
_entity_poly.entity_id
_entity_poly.type
_entity_poly.pdbx_seq_one_letter_code
_entity_poly.pdbx_strand_id
1 'polypeptide(L)'
;MSGKYAFTKTLKELRFLHCQTVSFPMRQRGPFLTDDQSEQSNAVRSFLTRAYPTMKKNNPYIPIMIREAQGTEPRVWARYEFGREKMEDLRGLDDKAIEDKVTTLVKDGQ
;
A
#
# COMPACT_ATOMS: atom_id res chain seq x y z
N MET A 1 7.90 -7.61 19.86
CA MET A 1 6.82 -7.19 18.94
C MET A 1 7.08 -5.80 18.32
N SER A 2 8.30 -5.45 17.87
CA SER A 2 8.62 -4.05 17.49
C SER A 2 9.35 -3.84 16.15
N GLY A 3 9.59 -4.89 15.35
CA GLY A 3 10.44 -4.81 14.15
C GLY A 3 9.73 -4.90 12.81
N LYS A 4 8.40 -5.08 12.75
CA LYS A 4 7.71 -5.37 11.47
C LYS A 4 7.66 -4.18 10.49
N TYR A 5 7.81 -2.95 10.99
CA TYR A 5 7.71 -1.70 10.22
C TYR A 5 8.89 -0.74 10.44
N ALA A 6 10.00 -1.26 10.95
CA ALA A 6 11.23 -0.48 11.06
C ALA A 6 11.85 -0.38 9.66
N PHE A 7 11.93 0.83 9.10
CA PHE A 7 12.51 1.00 7.78
C PHE A 7 14.02 0.85 7.84
N THR A 8 14.60 0.18 6.84
CA THR A 8 16.05 0.20 6.67
C THR A 8 16.50 1.63 6.38
N LYS A 9 17.70 2.02 6.83
CA LYS A 9 18.26 3.36 6.54
C LYS A 9 18.36 3.66 5.04
N THR A 10 18.36 2.61 4.23
CA THR A 10 18.41 2.67 2.77
C THR A 10 17.08 3.02 2.13
N LEU A 11 15.93 2.93 2.83
CA LEU A 11 14.63 3.26 2.23
C LEU A 11 14.40 4.77 2.29
N LYS A 12 14.35 5.42 1.12
CA LYS A 12 14.19 6.88 0.98
C LYS A 12 12.74 7.31 0.98
N GLU A 13 11.87 6.55 0.34
CA GLU A 13 10.45 6.89 0.22
C GLU A 13 9.61 5.65 -0.09
N LEU A 14 8.41 5.62 0.47
CA LEU A 14 7.46 4.54 0.28
C LEU A 14 6.15 5.14 -0.22
N ARG A 15 5.66 4.66 -1.36
CA ARG A 15 4.47 5.19 -2.03
C ARG A 15 3.43 4.09 -2.14
N PHE A 16 2.28 4.30 -1.51
CA PHE A 16 1.10 3.48 -1.70
C PHE A 16 0.18 4.14 -2.69
N LEU A 17 -0.32 3.36 -3.65
CA LEU A 17 -1.44 3.75 -4.49
C LEU A 17 -2.56 2.76 -4.28
N HIS A 18 -3.73 3.26 -3.90
CA HIS A 18 -4.92 2.44 -3.75
C HIS A 18 -6.14 3.19 -4.27
N CYS A 19 -7.21 2.46 -4.57
CA CYS A 19 -8.48 3.07 -4.91
C CYS A 19 -9.23 3.48 -3.63
N GLN A 20 -9.73 4.71 -3.58
CA GLN A 20 -10.69 5.12 -2.57
C GLN A 20 -12.05 4.78 -3.16
N THR A 21 -12.60 3.64 -2.77
CA THR A 21 -13.94 3.21 -3.18
C THR A 21 -14.97 4.19 -2.64
N VAL A 22 -15.22 5.27 -3.39
CA VAL A 22 -16.46 6.01 -3.29
C VAL A 22 -17.48 5.26 -4.11
N SER A 23 -18.04 4.21 -3.52
CA SER A 23 -19.32 3.69 -3.95
C SER A 23 -20.36 4.79 -3.71
N PHE A 24 -20.49 5.72 -4.66
CA PHE A 24 -21.74 6.43 -4.80
C PHE A 24 -22.76 5.41 -5.31
N PRO A 25 -23.84 5.11 -4.57
CA PRO A 25 -24.91 4.29 -5.10
C PRO A 25 -25.71 5.17 -6.05
N MET A 26 -25.21 5.41 -7.27
CA MET A 26 -25.97 6.12 -8.28
C MET A 26 -26.04 5.30 -9.57
N ARG A 27 -27.08 4.46 -9.59
CA ARG A 27 -27.96 4.18 -10.75
C ARG A 27 -27.29 4.33 -12.13
N GLN A 28 -26.89 3.23 -12.76
CA GLN A 28 -27.60 2.59 -13.90
C GLN A 28 -26.67 1.63 -14.69
N ARG A 29 -27.13 0.38 -14.79
CA ARG A 29 -27.00 -0.61 -15.89
C ARG A 29 -25.74 -0.55 -16.78
N GLY A 30 -24.81 -1.46 -16.50
CA GLY A 30 -23.81 -2.00 -17.42
C GLY A 30 -23.21 -3.29 -16.84
N PRO A 31 -22.74 -4.25 -17.66
CA PRO A 31 -22.24 -5.54 -17.16
C PRO A 31 -21.02 -5.30 -16.28
N PHE A 32 -21.20 -5.70 -15.02
CA PHE A 32 -20.37 -5.37 -13.87
C PHE A 32 -19.09 -6.22 -13.93
N LEU A 33 -17.95 -5.61 -14.29
CA LEU A 33 -16.61 -6.21 -14.21
C LEU A 33 -15.76 -5.50 -13.14
N THR A 34 -16.35 -5.19 -11.98
CA THR A 34 -15.67 -4.37 -10.95
C THR A 34 -15.82 -4.86 -9.51
N ASP A 35 -16.40 -6.04 -9.25
CA ASP A 35 -16.49 -6.58 -7.88
C ASP A 35 -15.09 -6.82 -7.28
N ASP A 36 -14.17 -7.41 -8.04
CA ASP A 36 -12.84 -7.77 -7.55
C ASP A 36 -11.99 -6.56 -7.12
N GLN A 37 -12.08 -5.40 -7.78
CA GLN A 37 -11.24 -4.25 -7.39
C GLN A 37 -11.72 -3.57 -6.09
N SER A 38 -13.01 -3.70 -5.78
CA SER A 38 -13.61 -3.03 -4.64
C SER A 38 -13.20 -3.67 -3.31
N GLU A 39 -13.12 -5.00 -3.25
CA GLU A 39 -12.70 -5.76 -2.07
C GLU A 39 -11.21 -5.55 -1.77
N GLN A 40 -10.38 -5.56 -2.82
CA GLN A 40 -8.92 -5.42 -2.71
C GLN A 40 -8.52 -4.03 -2.19
N SER A 41 -9.28 -3.01 -2.56
CA SER A 41 -9.07 -1.64 -2.08
C SER A 41 -9.41 -1.48 -0.60
N ASN A 42 -10.40 -2.23 -0.10
CA ASN A 42 -10.79 -2.22 1.31
C ASN A 42 -9.73 -2.86 2.22
N ALA A 43 -9.08 -3.94 1.75
CA ALA A 43 -7.97 -4.59 2.46
C ALA A 43 -6.80 -3.61 2.67
N VAL A 44 -6.28 -3.03 1.58
CA VAL A 44 -5.16 -2.06 1.63
C VAL A 44 -5.47 -0.86 2.52
N ARG A 45 -6.71 -0.34 2.48
CA ARG A 45 -7.14 0.76 3.36
C ARG A 45 -7.16 0.37 4.83
N SER A 46 -7.69 -0.81 5.14
CA SER A 46 -7.73 -1.36 6.51
C SER A 46 -6.31 -1.58 7.05
N PHE A 47 -5.41 -2.09 6.22
CA PHE A 47 -3.99 -2.19 6.52
C PHE A 47 -3.36 -0.82 6.79
N LEU A 48 -3.53 0.15 5.90
CA LEU A 48 -2.94 1.49 6.03
C LEU A 48 -3.42 2.19 7.31
N THR A 49 -4.71 2.14 7.63
CA THR A 49 -5.24 2.80 8.86
C THR A 49 -4.60 2.24 10.14
N ARG A 50 -4.31 0.94 10.20
CA ARG A 50 -3.67 0.28 11.35
C ARG A 50 -2.14 0.43 11.37
N ALA A 51 -1.48 0.26 10.22
CA ALA A 51 -0.03 0.20 10.13
C ALA A 51 0.62 1.59 10.03
N TYR A 52 0.01 2.55 9.34
CA TYR A 52 0.53 3.90 9.12
C TYR A 52 0.99 4.63 10.39
N PRO A 53 0.22 4.67 11.50
CA PRO A 53 0.67 5.35 12.71
C PRO A 53 1.94 4.72 13.30
N THR A 54 2.14 3.40 13.14
CA THR A 54 3.36 2.72 13.61
C THR A 54 4.55 2.98 12.69
N MET A 55 4.34 2.92 11.37
CA MET A 55 5.36 3.26 10.36
C MET A 55 5.88 4.69 10.54
N LYS A 56 4.99 5.66 10.76
CA LYS A 56 5.35 7.07 10.93
C LYS A 56 6.08 7.35 12.25
N LYS A 57 5.68 6.68 13.34
CA LYS A 57 6.35 6.82 14.65
C LYS A 57 7.79 6.31 14.62
N ASN A 58 8.02 5.20 13.95
CA ASN A 58 9.35 4.59 13.86
C ASN A 58 10.28 5.35 12.89
N ASN A 59 9.71 6.01 11.87
CA ASN A 59 10.48 6.61 10.78
C ASN A 59 10.04 8.07 10.52
N PRO A 60 10.38 9.03 11.40
CA PRO A 60 9.93 10.42 11.28
C PRO A 60 10.50 11.16 10.06
N TYR A 61 11.62 10.70 9.51
CA TYR A 61 12.32 11.35 8.39
C TYR A 61 11.98 10.76 7.02
N ILE A 62 11.37 9.57 6.97
CA ILE A 62 11.10 8.88 5.70
C ILE A 62 9.67 9.23 5.26
N PRO A 63 9.49 9.93 4.12
CA PRO A 63 8.17 10.25 3.61
C PRO A 63 7.44 8.98 3.14
N ILE A 64 6.27 8.74 3.72
CA ILE A 64 5.30 7.74 3.27
C ILE A 64 4.20 8.47 2.52
N MET A 65 4.16 8.31 1.20
CA MET A 65 3.12 8.89 0.35
C MET A 65 1.99 7.90 0.16
N ILE A 66 0.76 8.36 0.40
CA ILE A 66 -0.45 7.60 0.09
C ILE A 66 -1.17 8.40 -0.99
N ARG A 67 -1.35 7.81 -2.17
CA ARG A 67 -2.08 8.40 -3.29
C ARG A 67 -3.31 7.58 -3.57
N GLU A 68 -4.44 8.25 -3.55
CA GLU A 68 -5.73 7.64 -3.87
C GLU A 68 -6.06 7.93 -5.34
N ALA A 69 -6.39 6.90 -6.11
CA ALA A 69 -6.75 7.03 -7.52
C ALA A 69 -7.92 6.11 -7.90
N GLN A 70 -8.90 6.63 -8.63
CA GLN A 70 -10.05 5.84 -9.10
C GLN A 70 -9.67 4.97 -10.30
N GLY A 71 -10.07 3.69 -10.28
CA GLY A 71 -9.84 2.77 -11.40
C GLY A 71 -8.40 2.26 -11.53
N THR A 72 -7.56 2.48 -10.52
CA THR A 72 -6.17 2.01 -10.52
C THR A 72 -5.98 0.85 -9.55
N GLU A 73 -5.20 -0.13 -9.97
CA GLU A 73 -4.85 -1.29 -9.15
C GLU A 73 -4.02 -0.88 -7.92
N PRO A 74 -4.25 -1.53 -6.77
CA PRO A 74 -3.47 -1.25 -5.57
C PRO A 74 -2.02 -1.70 -5.76
N ARG A 75 -1.10 -0.74 -5.62
CA ARG A 75 0.33 -0.91 -5.91
C ARG A 75 1.16 -0.20 -4.85
N VAL A 76 2.33 -0.75 -4.54
CA VAL A 76 3.29 -0.14 -3.62
C VAL A 76 4.65 0.00 -4.29
N TRP A 77 5.24 1.18 -4.13
CA TRP A 77 6.61 1.47 -4.55
C TRP A 77 7.48 1.75 -3.33
N ALA A 78 8.65 1.14 -3.31
CA ALA A 78 9.70 1.43 -2.35
C ALA A 78 10.93 1.93 -3.11
N ARG A 79 11.37 3.15 -2.81
CA ARG A 79 12.61 3.71 -3.34
C ARG A 79 13.70 3.60 -2.30
N TYR A 80 14.84 3.09 -2.71
CA TYR A 80 16.02 2.94 -1.89
C TYR A 80 17.11 3.96 -2.26
N GLU A 81 18.15 4.01 -1.45
CA GLU A 81 19.40 4.68 -1.79
C GLU A 81 20.00 4.11 -3.08
N PHE A 82 20.86 4.91 -3.72
CA PHE A 82 21.47 4.59 -5.02
C PHE A 82 20.50 4.49 -6.20
N GLY A 83 19.29 5.06 -6.08
CA GLY A 83 18.35 5.18 -7.19
C GLY A 83 17.62 3.88 -7.55
N ARG A 84 17.66 2.87 -6.69
CA ARG A 84 16.89 1.63 -6.87
C ARG A 84 15.44 1.85 -6.47
N GLU A 85 14.50 1.44 -7.32
CA GLU A 85 13.06 1.46 -7.03
C GLU A 85 12.51 0.06 -7.25
N LYS A 86 11.70 -0.42 -6.31
CA LYS A 86 11.01 -1.71 -6.39
C LYS A 86 9.51 -1.47 -6.31
N MET A 87 8.79 -2.16 -7.19
CA MET A 87 7.36 -2.04 -7.35
C MET A 87 6.72 -3.40 -7.10
N GLU A 88 5.68 -3.42 -6.28
CA GLU A 88 4.89 -4.62 -6.01
C GLU A 88 3.41 -4.34 -6.18
N ASP A 89 2.74 -5.26 -6.88
CA ASP A 89 1.30 -5.23 -7.05
C ASP A 89 0.63 -5.93 -5.86
N LEU A 90 -0.42 -5.29 -5.33
CA LEU A 90 -1.21 -5.76 -4.18
C LEU A 90 -2.57 -6.31 -4.63
N ARG A 91 -2.74 -6.61 -5.92
CA ARG A 91 -3.97 -7.13 -6.48
C ARG A 91 -4.22 -8.58 -6.02
N GLY A 92 -5.42 -8.84 -5.50
CA GLY A 92 -5.83 -10.19 -5.10
C GLY A 92 -5.18 -10.67 -3.79
N LEU A 93 -4.54 -9.77 -3.03
CA LEU A 93 -3.83 -10.12 -1.82
C LEU A 93 -4.67 -9.81 -0.59
N ASP A 94 -4.67 -10.75 0.34
CA ASP A 94 -5.29 -10.60 1.65
C ASP A 94 -4.44 -9.69 2.56
N ASP A 95 -5.04 -9.13 3.62
CA ASP A 95 -4.40 -8.17 4.52
C ASP A 95 -3.02 -8.65 5.03
N LYS A 96 -2.94 -9.94 5.37
CA LYS A 96 -1.71 -10.58 5.85
C LYS A 96 -0.63 -10.67 4.77
N ALA A 97 -1.03 -10.98 3.54
CA ALA A 97 -0.10 -11.07 2.42
C ALA A 97 0.43 -9.67 2.04
N ILE A 98 -0.42 -8.64 2.15
CA ILE A 98 0.00 -7.24 1.97
C ILE A 98 1.03 -6.86 3.03
N GLU A 99 0.78 -7.20 4.31
CA GLU A 99 1.75 -6.99 5.39
C GLU A 99 3.10 -7.64 5.05
N ASP A 100 3.10 -8.92 4.66
CA ASP A 100 4.32 -9.67 4.38
C ASP A 100 5.09 -9.07 3.20
N LYS A 101 4.42 -8.67 2.11
CA LYS A 101 5.05 -7.97 0.98
C LYS A 101 5.66 -6.63 1.40
N VAL A 102 4.92 -5.82 2.16
CA VAL A 102 5.42 -4.52 2.64
C VAL A 102 6.62 -4.73 3.56
N THR A 103 6.58 -5.71 4.47
CA THR A 103 7.74 -6.01 5.32
C THR A 103 8.94 -6.50 4.54
N THR A 104 8.73 -7.24 3.45
CA THR A 104 9.79 -7.68 2.54
C THR A 104 10.43 -6.48 1.86
N LEU A 105 9.64 -5.58 1.26
CA LEU A 105 10.15 -4.35 0.65
C LEU A 105 10.92 -3.49 1.65
N VAL A 106 10.38 -3.35 2.85
CA VAL A 106 11.01 -2.57 3.90
C VAL A 106 12.37 -3.14 4.33
N LYS A 107 12.57 -4.46 4.22
CA LYS A 107 13.82 -5.16 4.57
C LYS A 107 14.75 -5.39 3.38
N ASP A 108 14.26 -5.36 2.15
CA ASP A 108 15.03 -5.63 0.91
C ASP A 108 16.21 -4.66 0.74
N GLY A 109 16.14 -3.50 1.39
CA GLY A 109 17.24 -2.53 1.43
C GLY A 109 18.34 -2.85 2.45
N GLN A 110 18.34 -4.01 3.10
CA GLN A 110 19.34 -4.40 4.10
C GLN A 110 20.61 -5.00 3.47
#